data_AF-A0A135RWM5-F1
#
_entry.id   AF-A0A135RWM5-F1
#
_cell.length_a   1.000
_cell.length_b   1.000
_cell.length_c   1.000
_cell.angle_alpha   90.00
_cell.angle_beta   90.00
_cell.angle_gamma   90.00
#
_symmetry.space_group_name_H-M   'P 1'
#
loop_
_entity.id
_entity.type
_entity.pdbx_description
1 polymer ?
#
loop_
_entity_poly.entity_id
_entity_poly.type
_entity_poly.pdbx_seq_one_letter_code
_entity_poly.pdbx_strand_id
1 'polypeptide(L)'
;MAQMDDWCTKTHGNSGLTAAVIKSTTTPEQAADDLLAYIEKHIPQKKTALLAGNSVHADRSFLNKPPYRKVVDHLHHRILDVSSLKEAARRWCPPQVVDGAPAKQGLHQAKEDILESIAEAKYYREAIFGRTWRGQASAQDTPVSERDEDDAWADNLL
;
A
#
# COMPACT_ATOMS: atom_id res chain seq x y z
N MET A 1 18.12 21.34 2.28
CA MET A 1 18.37 20.31 3.32
C MET A 1 18.21 20.84 4.75
N ALA A 2 18.42 22.13 5.03
CA ALA A 2 18.29 22.70 6.39
C ALA A 2 16.83 22.92 6.90
N GLN A 3 15.83 22.35 6.23
CA GLN A 3 14.41 22.46 6.62
C GLN A 3 13.75 21.10 6.89
N MET A 4 14.53 20.01 6.84
CA MET A 4 14.03 18.70 7.26
C MET A 4 14.02 18.65 8.78
N ASP A 5 13.02 17.99 9.37
CA ASP A 5 13.01 17.73 10.81
C ASP A 5 14.12 16.74 11.22
N ASP A 6 14.32 16.60 12.53
CA ASP A 6 15.37 15.78 13.12
C ASP A 6 15.22 14.29 12.78
N TRP A 7 13.98 13.79 12.70
CA TRP A 7 13.72 12.39 12.39
C TRP A 7 14.06 12.07 10.93
N CYS A 8 13.63 12.92 10.00
CA CYS A 8 13.94 12.80 8.57
C CYS A 8 15.45 12.90 8.34
N THR A 9 16.12 13.86 8.99
CA THR A 9 17.57 14.06 8.86
C THR A 9 18.35 12.84 9.33
N LYS A 10 17.99 12.29 10.51
CA LYS A 10 18.65 11.10 11.08
C LYS A 10 18.38 9.84 10.24
N THR A 11 17.13 9.60 9.85
CA THR A 11 16.73 8.39 9.12
C THR A 11 17.35 8.36 7.71
N HIS A 12 17.28 9.47 6.97
CA HIS A 12 17.85 9.55 5.62
C HIS A 12 19.38 9.68 5.63
N GLY A 13 19.96 10.23 6.71
CA GLY A 13 21.39 10.17 6.95
C GLY A 13 21.89 8.74 7.15
N ASN A 14 21.26 7.98 8.04
CA ASN A 14 21.65 6.61 8.38
C ASN A 14 21.47 5.62 7.21
N SER A 15 20.41 5.78 6.42
CA SER A 15 20.18 4.96 5.22
C SER A 15 21.09 5.32 4.03
N GLY A 16 21.84 6.43 4.13
CA GLY A 16 22.67 6.96 3.04
C GLY A 16 21.88 7.67 1.93
N LEU A 17 20.55 7.77 2.05
CA LEU A 17 19.69 8.42 1.06
C LEU A 17 20.07 9.88 0.86
N THR A 18 20.36 10.63 1.93
CA THR A 18 20.75 12.04 1.83
C THR A 18 21.99 12.22 0.96
N ALA A 19 23.01 11.37 1.16
CA ALA A 19 24.24 11.41 0.36
C ALA A 19 23.99 11.00 -1.10
N ALA A 20 23.11 10.01 -1.34
CA ALA A 20 22.73 9.57 -2.68
C ALA A 20 21.97 10.66 -3.45
N VAL A 21 21.05 11.37 -2.81
CA VAL A 21 20.28 12.46 -3.42
C VAL A 21 21.20 13.61 -3.83
N ILE A 22 22.15 14.00 -2.98
CA ILE A 22 23.13 15.08 -3.31
C ILE A 22 24.00 14.69 -4.52
N LYS A 23 24.34 13.41 -4.65
CA LYS A 23 25.17 12.90 -5.76
C LYS A 23 24.35 12.60 -7.02
N SER A 24 23.02 12.56 -6.94
CA SER A 24 22.17 12.19 -8.05
C SER A 24 22.20 13.25 -9.14
N THR A 25 22.36 12.81 -10.39
CA THR A 25 22.24 13.64 -11.59
C THR A 25 20.86 13.53 -12.23
N THR A 26 19.97 12.70 -11.66
CA THR A 26 18.64 12.45 -12.21
C THR A 26 17.70 13.58 -11.80
N THR A 27 17.11 14.25 -12.79
CA THR A 27 16.11 15.29 -12.53
C THR A 27 14.74 14.68 -12.21
N PRO A 28 13.85 15.40 -11.52
CA PRO A 28 12.47 14.94 -11.32
C PRO A 28 11.73 14.63 -12.63
N GLU A 29 11.98 15.41 -13.68
CA GLU A 29 11.37 15.21 -15.00
C GLU A 29 11.82 13.88 -15.61
N GLN A 30 13.13 13.63 -15.62
CA GLN A 30 13.72 12.38 -16.12
C GLN A 30 13.20 11.17 -15.34
N ALA A 31 13.19 11.25 -14.00
CA ALA A 31 12.66 10.19 -13.16
C ALA A 31 11.18 9.90 -13.44
N ALA A 32 10.38 10.96 -13.69
CA ALA A 32 8.96 10.80 -14.00
C ALA A 32 8.74 10.20 -15.40
N ASP A 33 9.54 10.56 -16.40
CA ASP A 33 9.49 9.98 -17.74
C ASP A 33 9.90 8.49 -17.73
N ASP A 34 11.01 8.18 -17.07
CA ASP A 34 11.50 6.80 -16.95
C ASP A 34 10.51 5.90 -16.21
N LEU A 35 9.89 6.42 -15.14
CA LEU A 35 8.86 5.72 -14.40
C LEU A 35 7.62 5.44 -15.27
N LEU A 36 7.14 6.44 -16.02
CA LEU A 36 6.00 6.24 -16.92
C LEU A 36 6.33 5.22 -18.01
N ALA A 37 7.50 5.32 -18.64
CA ALA A 37 7.93 4.39 -19.68
C ALA A 37 8.03 2.95 -19.16
N TYR A 38 8.55 2.77 -17.94
CA TYR A 38 8.56 1.47 -17.28
C TYR A 38 7.14 0.91 -17.06
N ILE A 39 6.22 1.75 -16.59
CA ILE A 39 4.82 1.34 -16.37
C ILE A 39 4.15 0.98 -17.70
N GLU A 40 4.29 1.80 -18.74
CA GLU A 40 3.69 1.57 -20.05
C GLU A 40 4.21 0.29 -20.72
N LYS A 41 5.48 -0.06 -20.49
CA LYS A 41 6.07 -1.32 -20.96
C LYS A 41 5.36 -2.55 -20.39
N HIS A 42 4.93 -2.50 -19.13
CA HIS A 42 4.30 -3.64 -18.45
C HIS A 42 2.77 -3.59 -18.46
N ILE A 43 2.20 -2.38 -18.47
CA ILE A 43 0.77 -2.09 -18.44
C ILE A 43 0.52 -1.03 -19.53
N PRO A 44 0.44 -1.45 -20.82
CA PRO A 44 0.27 -0.50 -21.93
C PRO A 44 -1.12 0.15 -21.92
N GLN A 45 -2.12 -0.54 -21.37
CA GLN A 45 -3.48 -0.02 -21.29
C GLN A 45 -3.65 0.95 -20.12
N LYS A 46 -4.04 2.18 -20.45
CA LYS A 46 -4.40 3.22 -19.47
C LYS A 46 -5.56 2.77 -18.58
N LYS A 47 -5.52 3.20 -17.32
CA LYS A 47 -6.58 3.03 -16.31
C LYS A 47 -6.88 1.57 -15.94
N THR A 48 -6.00 0.62 -16.25
CA THR A 48 -6.19 -0.79 -15.86
C THR A 48 -5.56 -1.13 -14.51
N ALA A 49 -4.34 -0.65 -14.23
CA ALA A 49 -3.63 -0.99 -13.00
C ALA A 49 -3.94 -0.03 -11.85
N LEU A 50 -4.01 -0.58 -10.63
CA LEU A 50 -4.14 0.19 -9.39
C LEU A 50 -2.76 0.46 -8.80
N LEU A 51 -2.60 1.62 -8.17
CA LEU A 51 -1.46 1.86 -7.30
C LEU A 51 -1.65 1.06 -6.01
N ALA A 52 -0.63 0.29 -5.60
CA ALA A 52 -0.71 -0.63 -4.48
C ALA A 52 0.52 -0.51 -3.55
N GLY A 53 0.30 -0.65 -2.24
CA GLY A 53 1.35 -0.55 -1.23
C GLY A 53 0.78 -0.30 0.16
N ASN A 54 1.64 -0.19 1.18
CA ASN A 54 1.23 0.25 2.50
C ASN A 54 1.09 1.77 2.57
N SER A 55 -0.05 2.26 3.06
CA SER A 55 -0.31 3.69 3.23
C SER A 55 -0.11 4.47 1.92
N VAL A 56 -0.38 3.81 0.80
CA VAL A 56 -0.04 4.26 -0.55
C VAL A 56 -0.82 5.50 -1.00
N HIS A 57 -1.86 5.88 -0.25
CA HIS A 57 -2.54 7.16 -0.41
C HIS A 57 -1.57 8.35 -0.22
N ALA A 58 -0.59 8.22 0.68
CA ALA A 58 0.45 9.22 0.89
C ALA A 58 1.33 9.34 -0.37
N ASP A 59 1.83 8.22 -0.89
CA ASP A 59 2.62 8.19 -2.14
C ASP A 59 1.85 8.78 -3.32
N ARG A 60 0.57 8.42 -3.45
CA ARG A 60 -0.31 8.99 -4.48
C ARG A 60 -0.41 10.51 -4.37
N SER A 61 -0.42 11.07 -3.16
CA SER A 61 -0.47 12.52 -2.96
C SER A 61 0.80 13.23 -3.47
N PHE A 62 1.97 12.59 -3.34
CA PHE A 62 3.22 13.08 -3.92
C PHE A 62 3.26 12.92 -5.44
N LEU A 63 2.84 11.76 -5.96
CA LEU A 63 2.79 11.49 -7.39
C LEU A 63 1.77 12.39 -8.14
N ASN A 64 0.77 12.91 -7.44
CA ASN A 64 -0.20 13.85 -8.01
C ASN A 64 0.39 15.24 -8.32
N LYS A 65 1.62 15.52 -7.86
CA LYS A 65 2.32 16.78 -8.13
C LYS A 65 3.14 16.68 -9.42
N PRO A 66 3.30 17.78 -10.18
CA PRO A 66 4.25 17.82 -11.30
C PRO A 66 5.68 17.53 -10.82
N PRO A 67 6.52 16.85 -11.63
CA PRO A 67 6.25 16.32 -12.98
C PRO A 67 5.63 14.90 -13.00
N TYR A 68 5.37 14.29 -11.85
CA TYR A 68 4.94 12.89 -11.73
C TYR A 68 3.46 12.64 -12.06
N ARG A 69 2.65 13.69 -12.17
CA ARG A 69 1.20 13.58 -12.41
C ARG A 69 0.82 12.66 -13.58
N LYS A 70 1.62 12.66 -14.65
CA LYS A 70 1.45 11.77 -15.82
C LYS A 70 1.38 10.27 -15.46
N VAL A 71 2.07 9.85 -14.40
CA VAL A 71 2.03 8.48 -13.89
C VAL A 71 0.66 8.15 -13.29
N VAL A 72 0.12 9.03 -12.44
CA VAL A 72 -1.22 8.83 -11.84
C VAL A 72 -2.31 8.90 -12.91
N ASP A 73 -2.11 9.72 -13.94
CA ASP A 73 -3.02 9.82 -15.07
C ASP A 73 -3.00 8.55 -15.95
N HIS A 74 -1.93 7.76 -15.95
CA HIS A 74 -1.90 6.44 -16.59
C HIS A 74 -2.58 5.36 -15.74
N LEU A 75 -2.43 5.42 -14.41
CA LEU A 75 -3.00 4.45 -13.47
C LEU A 75 -4.51 4.68 -13.20
N HIS A 76 -5.18 3.65 -12.70
CA HIS A 76 -6.57 3.75 -12.25
C HIS A 76 -6.71 4.68 -11.03
N HIS A 77 -7.89 5.26 -10.83
CA HIS A 77 -8.13 6.23 -9.75
C HIS A 77 -8.16 5.59 -8.35
N ARG A 78 -8.51 4.29 -8.28
CA ARG A 78 -8.52 3.51 -7.04
C ARG A 78 -7.11 3.06 -6.68
N ILE A 79 -6.91 2.85 -5.38
CA ILE A 79 -5.69 2.30 -4.81
C ILE A 79 -6.00 0.99 -4.08
N LEU A 80 -4.99 0.14 -3.96
CA LEU A 80 -5.00 -1.01 -3.07
C LEU A 80 -4.07 -0.73 -1.88
N ASP A 81 -4.64 -0.22 -0.79
CA ASP A 81 -3.89 0.11 0.41
C ASP A 81 -3.84 -1.11 1.37
N VAL A 82 -2.65 -1.69 1.52
CA VAL A 82 -2.42 -2.86 2.37
C VAL A 82 -2.60 -2.51 3.85
N SER A 83 -2.35 -1.25 4.23
CA SER A 83 -2.57 -0.79 5.61
C SER A 83 -4.06 -0.81 5.95
N SER A 84 -4.97 -0.60 4.99
CA SER A 84 -6.41 -0.76 5.22
C SER A 84 -6.79 -2.22 5.52
N LEU A 85 -6.16 -3.20 4.86
CA LEU A 85 -6.37 -4.62 5.16
C LEU A 85 -5.86 -4.97 6.56
N LYS A 86 -4.71 -4.40 6.96
CA LYS A 86 -4.17 -4.57 8.31
C LYS A 86 -5.10 -4.01 9.39
N GLU A 87 -5.62 -2.80 9.19
CA GLU A 87 -6.52 -2.16 10.15
C GLU A 87 -7.88 -2.88 10.25
N ALA A 88 -8.36 -3.42 9.12
CA ALA A 88 -9.54 -4.29 9.07
C ALA A 88 -9.28 -5.60 9.83
N ALA A 89 -8.16 -6.28 9.56
CA ALA A 89 -7.77 -7.50 10.26
C ALA A 89 -7.68 -7.31 11.78
N ARG A 90 -7.12 -6.18 12.23
CA ARG A 90 -7.02 -5.84 13.65
C ARG A 90 -8.37 -5.71 14.34
N ARG A 91 -9.41 -5.26 13.64
CA ARG A 91 -10.75 -5.00 14.22
C ARG A 91 -11.70 -6.17 14.05
N TRP A 92 -11.59 -6.89 12.94
CA TRP A 92 -12.60 -7.88 12.53
C TRP A 92 -12.10 -9.31 12.59
N CYS A 93 -10.79 -9.55 12.66
CA CYS A 93 -10.22 -10.90 12.74
C CYS A 93 -9.73 -11.23 14.15
N PRO A 94 -9.59 -12.52 14.48
CA PRO A 94 -8.93 -12.95 15.72
C PRO A 94 -7.49 -12.40 15.81
N PRO A 95 -6.99 -12.09 17.02
CA PRO A 95 -5.66 -11.50 17.21
C PRO A 95 -4.51 -12.25 16.52
N GLN A 96 -4.63 -13.58 16.44
CA GLN A 96 -3.66 -14.47 15.81
C GLN A 96 -3.42 -14.13 14.33
N VAL A 97 -4.41 -13.57 13.63
CA VAL A 97 -4.26 -13.13 12.25
C VAL A 97 -3.31 -11.95 12.15
N VAL A 98 -3.36 -10.99 13.09
CA VAL A 98 -2.41 -9.86 13.07
C VAL A 98 -1.05 -10.30 13.57
N ASP A 99 -1.00 -11.13 14.61
CA ASP A 99 0.24 -11.59 15.22
C ASP A 99 1.05 -12.51 14.29
N GLY A 100 0.39 -13.22 13.38
CA GLY A 100 1.03 -14.06 12.36
C GLY A 100 1.54 -13.29 11.13
N ALA A 101 1.28 -11.98 11.02
CA ALA A 101 1.74 -11.19 9.88
C ALA A 101 3.28 -11.07 9.87
N PRO A 102 3.93 -11.06 8.69
CA PRO A 102 5.38 -10.96 8.59
C PRO A 102 5.89 -9.65 9.21
N ALA A 103 6.92 -9.76 10.05
CA ALA A 103 7.57 -8.59 10.63
C ALA A 103 8.33 -7.80 9.57
N LYS A 104 8.17 -6.47 9.59
CA LYS A 104 8.93 -5.55 8.72
C LYS A 104 10.34 -5.42 9.25
N GLN A 105 11.33 -5.55 8.38
CA GLN A 105 12.75 -5.38 8.70
C GLN A 105 13.10 -3.90 8.86
N GLY A 106 12.35 -3.00 8.22
CA GLY A 106 12.50 -1.56 8.41
C GLY A 106 13.83 -1.02 7.88
N LEU A 107 14.33 -1.59 6.78
CA LEU A 107 15.59 -1.18 6.16
C LEU A 107 15.50 0.19 5.44
N HIS A 108 14.30 0.78 5.37
CA HIS A 108 14.03 2.12 4.87
C HIS A 108 14.52 2.36 3.43
N GLN A 109 14.55 1.30 2.62
CA GLN A 109 14.80 1.37 1.18
C GLN A 109 13.50 1.10 0.42
N ALA A 110 13.19 1.95 -0.55
CA ALA A 110 11.93 1.88 -1.29
C ALA A 110 11.64 0.50 -1.91
N LYS A 111 12.66 -0.17 -2.46
CA LYS A 111 12.49 -1.50 -3.06
C LYS A 111 12.13 -2.57 -2.03
N GLU A 112 12.79 -2.54 -0.88
CA GLU A 112 12.55 -3.50 0.19
C GLU A 112 11.18 -3.27 0.81
N ASP A 113 10.81 -2.01 1.06
CA ASP A 113 9.49 -1.63 1.56
C ASP A 113 8.35 -2.12 0.62
N ILE A 114 8.56 -2.07 -0.70
CA ILE A 114 7.62 -2.64 -1.70
C ILE A 114 7.51 -4.16 -1.54
N LEU A 115 8.63 -4.88 -1.41
CA LEU A 115 8.64 -6.33 -1.25
C LEU A 115 7.96 -6.76 0.05
N GLU A 116 8.19 -6.03 1.14
CA GLU A 116 7.51 -6.23 2.42
C GLU A 116 6.00 -5.98 2.29
N SER A 117 5.59 -4.91 1.59
CA SER A 117 4.17 -4.61 1.33
C SER A 117 3.50 -5.75 0.55
N ILE A 118 4.19 -6.32 -0.45
CA ILE A 118 3.69 -7.46 -1.23
C ILE A 118 3.57 -8.71 -0.36
N ALA A 119 4.54 -8.98 0.51
CA ALA A 119 4.50 -10.12 1.42
C ALA A 119 3.34 -9.99 2.43
N GLU A 120 3.16 -8.81 3.02
CA GLU A 120 2.05 -8.49 3.92
C GLU A 120 0.70 -8.63 3.21
N ALA A 121 0.56 -8.11 1.98
CA ALA A 121 -0.66 -8.26 1.18
C ALA A 121 -0.99 -9.74 0.86
N LYS A 122 0.02 -10.54 0.51
CA LYS A 122 -0.17 -11.99 0.26
C LYS A 122 -0.64 -12.71 1.52
N TYR A 123 -0.08 -12.36 2.67
CA TYR A 123 -0.48 -12.92 3.95
C TYR A 123 -1.93 -12.58 4.28
N TYR A 124 -2.33 -11.30 4.23
CA TYR A 124 -3.72 -10.91 4.52
C TYR A 124 -4.71 -11.46 3.51
N ARG A 125 -4.33 -11.58 2.23
CA ARG A 125 -5.16 -12.27 1.24
C ARG A 125 -5.48 -13.69 1.67
N GLU A 126 -4.47 -14.41 2.14
CA GLU A 126 -4.63 -15.80 2.57
C GLU A 126 -5.36 -15.93 3.91
N ALA A 127 -5.01 -15.09 4.89
CA ALA A 127 -5.57 -15.18 6.23
C ALA A 127 -7.04 -14.75 6.29
N ILE A 128 -7.42 -13.71 5.52
CA ILE A 128 -8.78 -13.15 5.51
C ILE A 128 -9.64 -13.84 4.45
N PHE A 129 -9.10 -14.06 3.24
CA PHE A 129 -9.86 -14.54 2.09
C PHE A 129 -9.46 -15.96 1.65
N GLY A 130 -8.60 -16.68 2.38
CA GLY A 130 -8.04 -17.97 1.93
C GLY A 130 -9.08 -19.01 1.49
N ARG A 131 -10.20 -19.15 2.21
CA ARG A 131 -11.28 -20.08 1.85
C ARG A 131 -11.91 -19.74 0.50
N THR A 132 -12.23 -18.47 0.25
CA THR A 132 -12.80 -18.02 -1.03
C THR A 132 -11.74 -18.00 -2.13
N TRP A 133 -10.52 -17.55 -1.81
CA TRP A 133 -9.38 -17.48 -2.73
C TRP A 133 -8.94 -18.85 -3.26
N ARG A 134 -8.95 -19.89 -2.40
CA ARG A 134 -8.62 -21.27 -2.80
C ARG A 134 -9.80 -22.01 -3.47
N GLY A 135 -10.92 -21.34 -3.68
CA GLY A 135 -12.12 -21.96 -4.27
C GLY A 135 -12.77 -23.02 -3.37
N GLN A 136 -12.55 -22.95 -2.05
CA GLN A 136 -13.10 -23.88 -1.06
C GLN A 136 -14.37 -23.33 -0.37
N ALA A 137 -14.86 -22.17 -0.78
CA ALA A 137 -16.12 -21.64 -0.29
C ALA A 137 -17.31 -22.34 -0.98
N SER A 138 -17.96 -23.26 -0.28
CA SER A 138 -19.30 -23.73 -0.67
C SER A 138 -20.33 -22.63 -0.39
N ALA A 139 -21.30 -22.46 -1.30
CA ALA A 139 -22.37 -21.46 -1.22
C ALA A 139 -23.32 -21.60 0.00
N GLN A 140 -23.03 -22.46 0.97
CA GLN A 140 -23.89 -22.79 2.11
C GLN A 140 -23.35 -22.33 3.48
N ASP A 141 -22.18 -21.67 3.55
CA ASP A 141 -21.57 -21.26 4.82
C ASP A 141 -21.99 -19.86 5.33
N THR A 142 -23.03 -19.26 4.75
CA THR A 142 -23.61 -18.02 5.27
C THR A 142 -24.93 -18.31 5.98
N PRO A 143 -24.96 -18.51 7.32
CA PRO A 143 -26.15 -18.13 8.04
C PRO A 143 -26.14 -16.60 8.10
N VAL A 144 -26.82 -15.95 7.16
CA VAL A 144 -27.42 -14.66 7.47
C VAL A 144 -28.51 -15.01 8.49
N SER A 145 -28.15 -15.01 9.78
CA SER A 145 -29.21 -14.94 10.78
C SER A 145 -29.84 -13.57 10.57
N GLU A 146 -31.10 -13.57 10.11
CA GLU A 146 -32.01 -12.44 10.25
C GLU A 146 -31.94 -11.99 11.71
N ARG A 147 -31.14 -10.95 11.96
CA ARG A 147 -31.26 -10.07 13.10
C ARG A 147 -31.26 -8.68 12.52
N ASP A 148 -32.48 -8.24 12.25
CA ASP A 148 -32.97 -6.88 12.25
C ASP A 148 -31.99 -5.84 11.67
N GLU A 149 -32.23 -5.54 10.41
CA GLU A 149 -31.91 -4.28 9.77
C GLU A 149 -32.45 -3.14 10.67
N ASP A 150 -31.60 -2.53 11.51
CA ASP A 150 -31.45 -1.07 11.60
C ASP A 150 -30.55 -0.53 12.75
N ASP A 151 -30.29 -1.23 13.87
CA ASP A 151 -29.77 -0.56 15.09
C ASP A 151 -28.48 -1.16 15.72
N ALA A 152 -27.37 -1.28 14.98
CA ALA A 152 -26.10 -1.72 15.60
C ALA A 152 -24.81 -1.00 15.15
N TRP A 153 -24.88 -0.07 14.20
CA TRP A 153 -23.67 0.64 13.74
C TRP A 153 -23.36 1.92 14.54
N ALA A 154 -24.26 2.39 15.40
CA ALA A 154 -24.12 3.66 16.13
C ALA A 154 -23.34 3.57 17.45
N ASP A 155 -23.20 2.38 18.06
CA ASP A 155 -22.69 2.27 19.44
C ASP A 155 -21.17 2.07 19.58
N ASN A 156 -20.41 2.13 18.48
CA ASN A 156 -18.93 2.04 18.53
C ASN A 156 -18.23 3.26 17.92
N LEU A 157 -18.93 4.41 17.85
CA LEU A 157 -18.38 5.68 17.38
C LEU A 157 -18.66 6.80 18.40
N LEU A 158 -18.20 6.61 19.64
CA LEU A 158 -17.85 7.68 20.59
C LEU A 158 -16.59 7.29 21.35
#